data_AF-A7RSY6-F1
#
_entry.id   AF-A7RSY6-F1
#
_cell.length_a   1.000
_cell.length_b   1.000
_cell.length_c   1.000
_cell.angle_alpha   90.00
_cell.angle_beta   90.00
_cell.angle_gamma   90.00
#
_symmetry.space_group_name_H-M   'P 1'
#
loop_
_entity.id
_entity.type
_entity.pdbx_description
1 polymer ?
#
loop_
_entity_poly.entity_id
_entity_poly.type
_entity_poly.pdbx_seq_one_letter_code
_entity_poly.pdbx_strand_id
1 'polypeptide(L)'
;LYYFLLDAQPTETEREVYEVVKGVLDSADRMLEELRSYPGASQAIREAISNPMNEDLQEIAWREVVPLVGKLKTFYEYATELESVLPQLLHALCAGPDTPIEHLEKHQALAKQFAEILHFTLKFDDLK
;
A
#
# COMPACT_ATOMS: atom_id res chain seq x y z
N LEU A 1 -16.28 17.87 8.11
CA LEU A 1 -15.43 16.67 8.10
C LEU A 1 -14.44 16.66 6.93
N TYR A 2 -14.87 16.55 5.66
CA TYR A 2 -13.93 16.46 4.52
C TYR A 2 -12.96 17.66 4.37
N TYR A 3 -13.43 18.89 4.51
CA TYR A 3 -12.57 20.09 4.49
C TYR A 3 -11.68 20.26 5.73
N PHE A 4 -11.99 19.58 6.84
CA PHE A 4 -11.26 19.71 8.11
C PHE A 4 -10.04 18.80 8.17
N LEU A 5 -10.05 17.69 7.43
CA LEU A 5 -8.95 16.71 7.41
C LEU A 5 -7.80 17.11 6.45
N LEU A 6 -8.05 17.97 5.46
CA LEU A 6 -7.05 18.29 4.42
C LEU A 6 -5.79 18.97 4.96
N ASP A 7 -5.93 19.80 6.00
CA ASP A 7 -4.83 20.55 6.64
C ASP A 7 -4.53 20.07 8.07
N ALA A 8 -5.03 18.90 8.47
CA ALA A 8 -4.85 18.37 9.83
C ALA A 8 -3.35 18.18 10.15
N GLN A 9 -2.88 18.92 11.16
CA GLN A 9 -1.52 18.80 11.68
C GLN A 9 -1.51 17.90 12.92
N PRO A 10 -0.49 17.05 13.09
CA PRO A 10 -0.39 16.22 14.27
C PRO A 10 -0.21 17.08 15.52
N THR A 11 -0.97 16.77 16.57
CA THR A 11 -0.69 17.28 17.91
C THR A 11 0.61 16.67 18.45
N GLU A 12 1.17 17.24 19.52
CA GLU A 12 2.40 16.71 20.13
C GLU A 12 2.25 15.25 20.57
N THR A 13 1.06 14.87 21.04
CA THR A 13 0.75 13.49 21.43
C THR A 13 0.61 12.53 20.26
N GLU A 14 0.26 13.02 19.07
CA GLU A 14 0.13 12.20 17.85
C GLU A 14 1.46 12.04 17.10
N ARG A 15 2.43 12.93 17.35
CA ARG A 15 3.61 13.12 16.50
C ARG A 15 4.38 11.82 16.23
N GLU A 16 4.63 11.02 17.26
CA GLU A 16 5.39 9.77 17.12
C GLU A 16 4.69 8.78 16.18
N VAL A 17 3.41 8.49 16.44
CA VAL A 17 2.60 7.59 15.60
C VAL A 17 2.45 8.16 14.19
N TYR A 18 2.24 9.47 14.09
CA TYR A 18 2.07 10.16 12.82
C TYR A 18 3.29 10.02 11.92
N GLU A 19 4.50 10.26 12.42
CA GLU A 19 5.72 10.16 11.62
C GLU A 19 6.01 8.70 11.18
N VAL A 20 5.76 7.72 12.05
CA VAL A 20 5.90 6.30 11.70
C VAL A 20 4.96 5.91 10.56
N VAL A 21 3.67 6.27 10.67
CA VAL A 21 2.67 5.94 9.65
C VAL A 21 2.93 6.70 8.35
N LYS A 22 3.36 7.97 8.45
CA LYS A 22 3.69 8.81 7.29
C LYS A 22 4.84 8.22 6.48
N GLY A 23 5.89 7.72 7.14
CA GLY A 23 7.03 7.10 6.46
C GLY A 23 6.62 5.95 5.53
N VAL A 24 5.60 5.18 5.91
CA VAL A 24 5.03 4.12 5.07
C VAL A 24 4.14 4.72 3.96
N LEU A 25 3.23 5.63 4.32
CA LEU A 25 2.29 6.24 3.39
C LEU A 25 2.95 7.06 2.27
N ASP A 26 4.14 7.63 2.50
CA ASP A 26 4.90 8.37 1.49
C ASP A 26 5.24 7.50 0.25
N SER A 27 5.23 6.17 0.38
CA SER A 27 5.45 5.24 -0.74
C SER A 27 4.16 4.77 -1.43
N ALA A 28 2.97 5.09 -0.90
CA ALA A 28 1.69 4.56 -1.36
C ALA A 28 1.39 4.89 -2.83
N ASP A 29 1.57 6.16 -3.23
CA ASP A 29 1.29 6.59 -4.61
C ASP A 29 2.23 5.91 -5.61
N ARG A 30 3.52 5.74 -5.26
CA ARG A 30 4.49 5.02 -6.09
C ARG A 30 4.06 3.56 -6.30
N MET A 31 3.60 2.88 -5.24
CA MET A 31 3.11 1.50 -5.35
C MET A 31 1.90 1.40 -6.28
N LEU A 32 0.96 2.35 -6.20
CA LEU A 32 -0.21 2.38 -7.09
C LEU A 32 0.17 2.65 -8.56
N GLU A 33 1.14 3.52 -8.82
CA GLU A 33 1.64 3.80 -10.18
C GLU A 33 2.37 2.58 -10.77
N GLU A 34 3.20 1.92 -9.97
CA GLU A 34 3.92 0.70 -10.39
C GLU A 34 2.95 -0.45 -10.71
N LEU A 35 1.87 -0.61 -9.92
CA LEU A 35 0.84 -1.61 -10.18
C LEU A 35 0.00 -1.26 -11.41
N ARG A 36 -0.42 0.01 -11.56
CA ARG A 36 -1.19 0.49 -12.71
C ARG A 36 -0.45 0.26 -14.04
N SER A 37 0.87 0.38 -14.03
CA SER A 37 1.73 0.21 -15.20
C SER A 37 2.28 -1.22 -15.35
N TYR A 38 1.75 -2.19 -14.60
CA TYR A 38 2.24 -3.57 -14.64
C TYR A 38 1.85 -4.26 -15.96
N PRO A 39 2.82 -4.61 -16.84
CA PRO A 39 2.52 -5.07 -18.20
C PRO A 39 2.09 -6.54 -18.26
N GLY A 40 2.41 -7.35 -17.24
CA GLY A 40 2.31 -8.80 -17.28
C GLY A 40 3.28 -9.45 -18.29
N ALA A 41 3.30 -10.79 -18.32
CA ALA A 41 4.12 -11.59 -19.25
C ALA A 41 3.31 -12.75 -19.87
N SER A 42 1.98 -12.63 -19.93
CA SER A 42 1.11 -13.73 -20.35
C SER A 42 1.35 -14.19 -21.79
N GLN A 43 1.87 -13.33 -22.67
CA GLN A 43 2.23 -13.73 -24.03
C GLN A 43 3.46 -14.62 -24.03
N ALA A 44 4.60 -14.16 -23.49
CA ALA A 44 5.83 -14.93 -23.44
C ALA A 44 5.64 -16.27 -22.70
N ILE A 45 4.87 -16.27 -21.59
CA ILE A 45 4.52 -17.50 -20.87
C ILE A 45 3.74 -18.48 -21.78
N ARG A 46 2.72 -18.01 -22.51
CA ARG A 46 1.93 -18.87 -23.41
C ARG A 46 2.77 -19.43 -24.55
N GLU A 47 3.65 -18.63 -25.13
CA GLU A 47 4.54 -19.05 -26.21
C GLU A 47 5.55 -20.11 -25.74
N ALA A 48 6.14 -19.92 -24.55
CA ALA A 48 7.04 -20.89 -23.92
C ALA A 48 6.34 -22.21 -23.58
N ILE A 49 5.12 -22.17 -23.02
CA ILE A 49 4.34 -23.39 -22.70
C ILE A 49 3.95 -24.15 -23.97
N SER A 50 3.60 -23.42 -25.03
CA SER A 50 3.18 -24.01 -26.31
C SER A 50 4.34 -24.65 -27.08
N ASN A 51 5.59 -24.24 -26.78
CA ASN A 51 6.81 -24.72 -27.45
C ASN A 51 7.87 -25.15 -26.41
N PRO A 52 7.62 -26.20 -25.63
CA PRO A 52 8.44 -26.54 -24.46
C PRO A 52 9.86 -27.01 -24.81
N MET A 53 10.11 -27.42 -26.05
CA MET A 53 11.43 -27.84 -26.53
C MET A 53 12.25 -26.68 -27.13
N ASN A 54 11.69 -25.46 -27.19
CA ASN A 54 12.38 -24.28 -27.71
C ASN A 54 12.99 -23.50 -26.53
N GLU A 55 14.31 -23.64 -26.33
CA GLU A 55 15.05 -23.01 -25.23
C GLU A 55 15.04 -21.48 -25.31
N ASP A 56 15.10 -20.88 -26.51
CA ASP A 56 15.06 -19.43 -26.68
C ASP A 56 13.75 -18.82 -26.14
N LEU A 57 12.62 -19.50 -26.40
CA LEU A 57 11.32 -19.07 -25.87
C LEU A 57 11.22 -19.23 -24.36
N GLN A 58 11.87 -20.26 -23.77
CA GLN A 58 11.95 -20.38 -22.31
C GLN A 58 12.76 -19.23 -21.70
N GLU A 59 13.90 -18.88 -22.29
CA GLU A 59 14.75 -17.79 -21.81
C GLU A 59 14.06 -16.43 -21.92
N ILE A 60 13.34 -16.16 -23.02
CA ILE A 60 12.54 -14.94 -23.18
C ILE A 60 11.48 -14.85 -22.09
N ALA A 61 10.70 -15.90 -21.88
CA ALA A 61 9.67 -15.92 -20.83
C ALA A 61 10.29 -15.72 -19.44
N TRP A 62 11.40 -16.38 -19.14
CA TRP A 62 12.10 -16.21 -17.86
C TRP A 62 12.57 -14.77 -17.65
N ARG A 63 13.22 -14.18 -18.66
CA ARG A 63 13.74 -12.80 -18.60
C ARG A 63 12.62 -11.77 -18.42
N GLU A 64 11.43 -12.01 -18.97
CA GLU A 64 10.27 -11.14 -18.76
C GLU A 64 9.61 -11.36 -17.40
N VAL A 65 9.49 -12.61 -16.94
CA VAL A 65 8.78 -12.94 -15.69
C VAL A 65 9.57 -12.53 -14.45
N VAL A 66 10.89 -12.72 -14.43
CA VAL A 66 11.74 -12.40 -13.25
C VAL A 66 11.55 -10.97 -12.72
N PRO A 67 11.67 -9.90 -13.53
CA PRO A 67 11.48 -8.54 -13.04
C PRO A 67 10.03 -8.28 -12.56
N LEU A 68 9.04 -8.93 -13.18
CA LEU A 68 7.64 -8.82 -12.79
C LEU A 68 7.36 -9.48 -11.43
N VAL A 69 7.92 -10.67 -11.18
CA VAL A 69 7.87 -11.31 -9.87
C VAL A 69 8.60 -10.47 -8.82
N GLY A 70 9.69 -9.79 -9.21
CA GLY A 70 10.35 -8.79 -8.36
C GLY A 70 9.39 -7.67 -7.92
N LYS A 71 8.58 -7.12 -8.83
CA LYS A 71 7.55 -6.11 -8.48
C LYS A 71 6.48 -6.68 -7.55
N LEU A 72 6.00 -7.90 -7.83
CA LEU A 72 5.01 -8.56 -6.96
C LEU A 72 5.55 -8.75 -5.53
N LYS A 73 6.84 -9.09 -5.40
CA LYS A 73 7.51 -9.16 -4.11
C LYS A 73 7.53 -7.80 -3.41
N THR A 74 7.90 -6.72 -4.11
CA THR A 74 7.89 -5.36 -3.55
C THR A 74 6.51 -4.97 -3.03
N PHE A 75 5.44 -5.27 -3.77
CA PHE A 75 4.07 -4.97 -3.33
C PHE A 75 3.69 -5.75 -2.06
N TYR A 76 4.08 -7.02 -1.97
CA TYR A 76 3.84 -7.84 -0.78
C TYR A 76 4.61 -7.32 0.44
N GLU A 77 5.88 -6.94 0.27
CA GLU A 77 6.70 -6.36 1.33
C GLU A 77 6.11 -5.03 1.82
N TYR A 78 5.66 -4.17 0.91
CA TYR A 78 4.96 -2.93 1.26
C TYR A 78 3.66 -3.17 2.02
N ALA A 79 2.84 -4.14 1.60
CA ALA A 79 1.60 -4.49 2.31
C ALA A 79 1.90 -4.96 3.75
N THR A 80 3.01 -5.67 3.95
CA THR A 80 3.47 -6.12 5.29
C THR A 80 3.92 -4.94 6.15
N GLU A 81 4.61 -3.96 5.57
CA GLU A 81 5.01 -2.74 6.25
C GLU A 81 3.78 -1.91 6.68
N LEU A 82 2.80 -1.77 5.78
CA LEU A 82 1.53 -1.11 6.05
C LEU A 82 0.73 -1.80 7.17
N GLU A 83 0.70 -3.14 7.16
CA GLU A 83 0.10 -3.93 8.24
C GLU A 83 0.79 -3.68 9.58
N SER A 84 2.13 -3.53 9.60
CA SER A 84 2.89 -3.38 10.83
C SER A 84 2.61 -2.07 11.59
N VAL A 85 2.24 -1.00 10.89
CA VAL A 85 1.94 0.31 11.49
C VAL A 85 0.47 0.47 11.89
N LEU A 86 -0.42 -0.34 11.31
CA LEU A 86 -1.86 -0.25 11.54
C LEU A 86 -2.28 -0.45 13.01
N PRO A 87 -1.73 -1.42 13.78
CA PRO A 87 -2.07 -1.59 15.19
C PRO A 87 -1.75 -0.36 16.04
N GLN A 88 -0.63 0.32 15.77
CA GLN A 88 -0.22 1.52 16.50
C GLN A 88 -1.19 2.68 16.23
N LEU A 89 -1.58 2.85 14.96
CA LEU A 89 -2.57 3.83 14.56
C LEU A 89 -3.94 3.58 15.21
N LEU A 90 -4.40 2.32 15.16
CA LEU A 90 -5.68 1.93 15.76
C LEU A 90 -5.66 2.07 17.29
N HIS A 91 -4.53 1.79 17.94
CA HIS A 91 -4.40 2.01 19.38
C HIS A 91 -4.58 3.50 19.72
N ALA A 92 -3.91 4.39 18.98
CA ALA A 92 -4.04 5.84 19.20
C ALA A 92 -5.48 6.36 18.93
N LEU A 93 -6.20 5.79 17.97
CA LEU A 93 -7.56 6.20 17.61
C LEU A 93 -8.67 5.58 18.48
N CYS A 94 -8.38 4.51 19.22
CA CYS A 94 -9.41 3.73 19.93
C CYS A 94 -9.13 3.52 21.43
N ALA A 95 -7.97 3.96 21.95
CA ALA A 95 -7.62 3.74 23.35
C ALA A 95 -8.16 4.85 24.26
N GLY A 96 -8.74 4.45 25.39
CA GLY A 96 -9.18 5.38 26.44
C GLY A 96 -10.70 5.39 26.62
N PRO A 97 -11.21 6.36 27.40
CA PRO A 97 -12.63 6.44 27.74
C PRO A 97 -13.47 7.25 26.73
N ASP A 98 -12.83 7.92 25.77
CA ASP A 98 -13.51 8.77 24.80
C ASP A 98 -14.35 7.93 23.81
N THR A 99 -15.41 8.53 23.29
CA THR A 99 -16.22 7.92 22.23
C THR A 99 -15.47 7.96 20.89
N PRO A 100 -15.84 7.10 19.91
CA PRO A 100 -15.20 7.11 18.58
C PRO A 100 -15.27 8.48 17.88
N ILE A 101 -16.34 9.25 18.07
CA ILE A 101 -16.48 10.59 17.48
C ILE A 101 -15.48 11.55 18.13
N GLU A 102 -15.36 11.53 19.47
CA GLU A 102 -14.41 12.37 20.19
C GLU A 102 -12.96 12.04 19.81
N HIS A 103 -12.62 10.77 19.62
CA HIS A 103 -11.30 10.38 19.12
C HIS A 103 -11.02 10.94 17.73
N LEU A 104 -11.97 10.85 16.79
CA LEU A 104 -11.80 11.40 15.43
C LEU A 104 -11.69 12.92 15.44
N GLU A 105 -12.38 13.61 16.35
CA GLU A 105 -12.29 15.07 16.49
C GLU A 105 -10.97 15.52 17.14
N LYS A 106 -10.44 14.76 18.11
CA LYS A 106 -9.18 15.05 18.79
C LYS A 106 -7.94 14.65 17.98
N HIS A 107 -8.01 13.53 17.26
CA HIS A 107 -6.88 12.92 16.55
C HIS A 107 -7.04 13.00 15.03
N GLN A 108 -7.25 14.22 14.52
CA GLN A 108 -7.60 14.44 13.11
C GLN A 108 -6.48 14.01 12.15
N ALA A 109 -5.22 14.19 12.53
CA ALA A 109 -4.08 13.82 11.69
C ALA A 109 -3.97 12.31 11.55
N LEU A 110 -4.13 11.57 12.65
CA LEU A 110 -4.15 10.11 12.64
C LEU A 110 -5.41 9.57 11.93
N ALA A 111 -6.57 10.20 12.12
CA ALA A 111 -7.80 9.83 11.41
C ALA A 111 -7.65 9.99 9.88
N LYS A 112 -6.96 11.05 9.44
CA LYS A 112 -6.60 11.25 8.03
C LYS A 112 -5.71 10.13 7.51
N GLN A 113 -4.65 9.78 8.23
CA GLN A 113 -3.76 8.67 7.83
C GLN A 113 -4.51 7.34 7.76
N PHE A 114 -5.44 7.07 8.68
CA PHE A 114 -6.26 5.87 8.61
C PHE A 114 -7.13 5.85 7.34
N ALA A 115 -7.73 6.99 6.98
CA ALA A 115 -8.47 7.11 5.73
C ALA A 115 -7.58 6.95 4.48
N GLU A 116 -6.34 7.45 4.52
CA GLU A 116 -5.35 7.28 3.44
C GLU A 116 -4.93 5.82 3.27
N ILE A 117 -4.72 5.09 4.37
CA ILE A 117 -4.48 3.63 4.34
C ILE A 117 -5.64 2.91 3.64
N LEU A 118 -6.88 3.18 4.05
CA LEU A 118 -8.07 2.55 3.46
C LEU A 118 -8.22 2.89 1.98
N HIS A 119 -7.97 4.15 1.61
CA HIS A 119 -8.01 4.61 0.23
C HIS A 119 -6.96 3.92 -0.65
N PHE A 120 -5.73 3.78 -0.14
CA PHE A 120 -4.70 3.01 -0.80
C PHE A 120 -5.14 1.55 -0.99
N THR A 121 -5.60 0.89 0.07
CA THR A 121 -6.00 -0.53 0.03
C THR A 121 -7.08 -0.78 -1.02
N LEU A 122 -8.13 0.06 -1.02
CA LEU A 122 -9.21 -0.06 -2.01
C LEU A 122 -8.71 0.15 -3.44
N LYS A 123 -7.88 1.17 -3.68
CA LYS A 123 -7.31 1.41 -5.01
C LYS A 123 -6.36 0.32 -5.46
N PHE A 124 -5.60 -0.25 -4.54
CA PHE A 124 -4.68 -1.34 -4.83
C PHE A 124 -5.44 -2.60 -5.22
N ASP A 125 -6.48 -2.95 -4.47
CA ASP A 125 -7.35 -4.11 -4.78
C ASP A 125 -8.13 -3.92 -6.09
N ASP A 126 -8.58 -2.70 -6.41
CA ASP A 126 -9.24 -2.39 -7.70
C ASP A 126 -8.32 -2.58 -8.92
N LEU A 127 -7.00 -2.48 -8.74
CA LEU A 127 -6.00 -2.60 -9.81
C LEU A 127 -5.46 -4.02 -9.99
N LYS A 128 -5.68 -4.90 -9.02
CA LYS A 128 -5.17 -6.28 -9.01
C LYS A 128 -6.06 -7.24 -9.79
#